data_AF-A0A6J4TYT3-F1
#
_entry.id   AF-A0A6J4TYT3-F1
#
_cell.length_a   1.000
_cell.length_b   1.000
_cell.length_c   1.000
_cell.angle_alpha   90.00
_cell.angle_beta   90.00
_cell.angle_gamma   90.00
#
_symmetry.space_group_name_H-M   'P 1'
#
loop_
_entity.id
_entity.type
_entity.pdbx_description
1 polymer ?
#
loop_
_entity_poly.entity_id
_entity_poly.type
_entity_poly.pdbx_seq_one_letter_code
_entity_poly.pdbx_strand_id
1 'polypeptide(L)'
;ALHVALASGAADPAFAPEPASSAEIDALRAAAEAHLGETLAALHERQDGLAAADRNRVDAVLGEEPALRRLLAGMADEAGLPRIRVHGDYHLGQTLRAADGSWTIIDFEGEPARPLAERRRKTSPLKDVAGMLRSFGYARGALEREAAAVAGDGALEAWERDARAAYLSTYRMEIASAASPLVPIDDAAFHGALAAWELDKALYEVRYELANRPDWLPIPLRTLAPNL
;
A
#
# COMPACT_ATOMS: atom_id res chain seq x y z
N ALA A 1 1.13 -15.75 -8.87
CA ALA A 1 0.44 -16.81 -8.09
C ALA A 1 -0.80 -16.35 -7.29
N LEU A 2 -0.70 -15.59 -6.17
CA LEU A 2 -1.83 -15.34 -5.26
C LEU A 2 -3.08 -14.76 -5.94
N HIS A 3 -2.98 -13.57 -6.53
CA HIS A 3 -4.16 -12.90 -7.11
C HIS A 3 -4.72 -13.59 -8.33
N VAL A 4 -3.87 -14.30 -9.10
CA VAL A 4 -4.31 -15.19 -10.18
C VAL A 4 -5.18 -16.32 -9.61
N ALA A 5 -4.76 -16.94 -8.50
CA ALA A 5 -5.54 -17.99 -7.84
C ALA A 5 -6.86 -17.43 -7.28
N LEU A 6 -6.84 -16.27 -6.61
CA LEU A 6 -8.04 -15.62 -6.06
C LEU A 6 -9.03 -15.14 -7.14
N ALA A 7 -8.56 -14.97 -8.39
CA ALA A 7 -9.38 -14.61 -9.55
C ALA A 7 -9.82 -15.82 -10.39
N SER A 8 -9.32 -17.03 -10.11
CA SER A 8 -9.50 -18.20 -10.98
C SER A 8 -10.89 -18.86 -10.84
N GLY A 9 -11.61 -18.58 -9.76
CA GLY A 9 -12.88 -19.24 -9.42
C GLY A 9 -14.09 -18.66 -10.15
N ALA A 10 -14.10 -18.63 -11.48
CA ALA A 10 -15.20 -18.04 -12.26
C ALA A 10 -16.58 -18.69 -12.00
N ALA A 11 -16.61 -19.95 -11.56
CA ALA A 11 -17.83 -20.68 -11.20
C ALA A 11 -18.30 -20.44 -9.75
N ASP A 12 -17.44 -19.91 -8.88
CA ASP A 12 -17.77 -19.57 -7.50
C ASP A 12 -17.98 -18.05 -7.40
N PRO A 13 -19.21 -17.55 -7.15
CA PRO A 13 -19.46 -16.11 -6.99
C PRO A 13 -18.56 -15.43 -5.96
N ALA A 14 -18.04 -16.15 -4.96
CA ALA A 14 -17.12 -15.60 -3.98
C ALA A 14 -15.76 -15.22 -4.59
N PHE A 15 -15.33 -15.87 -5.67
CA PHE A 15 -14.02 -15.70 -6.31
C PHE A 15 -14.10 -15.22 -7.77
N ALA A 16 -15.29 -15.21 -8.37
CA ALA A 16 -15.51 -14.65 -9.70
C ALA A 16 -15.13 -13.17 -9.75
N PRO A 17 -14.20 -12.72 -10.62
CA PRO A 17 -13.89 -11.30 -10.75
C PRO A 17 -15.11 -10.48 -11.18
N GLU A 18 -15.26 -9.28 -10.61
CA GLU A 18 -16.39 -8.38 -10.88
C GLU A 18 -15.88 -7.08 -11.53
N PRO A 19 -16.36 -6.67 -12.72
CA PRO A 19 -15.88 -5.44 -13.35
C PRO A 19 -16.18 -4.23 -12.46
N ALA A 20 -15.18 -3.39 -12.21
CA ALA A 20 -15.40 -2.13 -11.50
C ALA A 20 -16.20 -1.16 -12.36
N SER A 21 -17.35 -0.72 -11.85
CA SER A 21 -18.10 0.40 -12.42
C SER A 21 -17.36 1.73 -12.20
N SER A 22 -17.61 2.71 -13.06
CA SER A 22 -17.05 4.07 -12.86
C SER A 22 -17.45 4.66 -11.51
N ALA A 23 -18.68 4.40 -11.04
CA ALA A 23 -19.16 4.84 -9.74
C ALA A 23 -18.36 4.24 -8.57
N GLU A 24 -17.93 2.98 -8.68
CA GLU A 24 -17.07 2.36 -7.66
C GLU A 24 -15.65 2.95 -7.66
N ILE A 25 -15.09 3.27 -8.83
CA ILE A 25 -13.80 3.95 -8.93
C ILE A 25 -13.88 5.35 -8.30
N ASP A 26 -14.93 6.11 -8.61
CA ASP A 26 -15.17 7.44 -8.05
C ASP A 26 -15.34 7.37 -6.51
N ALA A 27 -16.07 6.37 -6.01
CA ALA A 27 -16.24 6.16 -4.57
C ALA A 27 -14.93 5.79 -3.86
N LEU A 28 -14.08 4.96 -4.48
CA LEU A 28 -12.75 4.62 -3.94
C LEU A 28 -11.85 5.85 -3.87
N ARG A 29 -11.82 6.64 -4.95
CA ARG A 29 -11.06 7.88 -5.00
C ARG A 29 -11.54 8.88 -3.94
N ALA A 30 -12.85 9.09 -3.83
CA ALA A 30 -13.43 9.98 -2.82
C ALA A 30 -13.09 9.54 -1.40
N ALA A 31 -13.09 8.23 -1.12
CA ALA A 31 -12.67 7.70 0.17
C ALA A 31 -11.18 7.98 0.45
N ALA A 32 -10.30 7.78 -0.54
CA ALA A 32 -8.88 8.07 -0.39
C ALA A 32 -8.61 9.59 -0.23
N GLU A 33 -9.36 10.44 -0.92
CA GLU A 33 -9.30 11.90 -0.73
C GLU A 33 -9.76 12.33 0.67
N ALA A 34 -10.77 11.66 1.23
CA ALA A 34 -11.19 11.86 2.61
C ALA A 34 -10.12 11.41 3.61
N HIS A 35 -9.52 10.22 3.40
CA HIS A 35 -8.40 9.73 4.21
C HIS A 35 -7.22 10.70 4.20
N LEU A 36 -6.92 11.33 3.05
CA LEU A 36 -5.87 12.34 2.96
C LEU A 36 -6.22 13.55 3.82
N GLY A 37 -7.43 14.10 3.68
CA GLY A 37 -7.90 15.23 4.49
C GLY A 37 -7.84 14.95 5.99
N GLU A 38 -8.32 13.79 6.42
CA GLU A 38 -8.28 13.34 7.82
C GLU A 38 -6.84 13.22 8.33
N THR A 39 -5.93 12.67 7.54
CA THR A 39 -4.51 12.54 7.92
C THR A 39 -3.85 13.91 8.05
N LEU A 40 -4.03 14.81 7.09
CA LEU A 40 -3.42 16.15 7.15
C LEU A 40 -3.96 16.94 8.35
N ALA A 41 -5.26 16.86 8.64
CA ALA A 41 -5.85 17.47 9.82
C ALA A 41 -5.26 16.91 11.12
N ALA A 42 -5.15 15.58 11.24
CA ALA A 42 -4.58 14.93 12.42
C ALA A 42 -3.09 15.27 12.63
N LEU A 43 -2.32 15.37 11.55
CA LEU A 43 -0.92 15.80 11.59
C LEU A 43 -0.81 17.25 12.08
N HIS A 44 -1.62 18.15 11.51
CA HIS A 44 -1.64 19.55 11.91
C HIS A 44 -2.05 19.75 13.38
N GLU A 45 -3.04 19.00 13.86
CA GLU A 45 -3.51 19.08 15.26
C GLU A 45 -2.44 18.62 16.27
N ARG A 46 -1.65 17.60 15.91
CA ARG A 46 -0.71 16.95 16.85
C ARG A 46 0.74 17.39 16.72
N GLN A 47 1.07 18.22 15.72
CA GLN A 47 2.45 18.61 15.40
C GLN A 47 3.20 19.22 16.60
N ASP A 48 2.53 20.01 17.44
CA ASP A 48 3.16 20.70 18.58
C ASP A 48 3.68 19.72 19.64
N GLY A 49 3.11 18.50 19.72
CA GLY A 49 3.54 17.44 20.60
C GLY A 49 4.68 16.57 20.06
N LEU A 50 5.09 16.76 18.80
CA LEU A 50 6.12 15.96 18.14
C LEU A 50 7.52 16.52 18.39
N ALA A 51 8.55 15.69 18.22
CA ALA A 51 9.93 16.14 18.21
C ALA A 51 10.21 17.10 17.03
N ALA A 52 11.20 17.99 17.17
CA ALA A 52 11.48 19.01 16.16
C ALA A 52 11.77 18.44 14.76
N ALA A 53 12.49 17.31 14.69
CA ALA A 53 12.76 16.63 13.43
C ALA A 53 11.50 16.11 12.75
N ASP A 54 10.49 15.70 13.52
CA ASP A 54 9.24 15.18 12.98
C ASP A 54 8.28 16.29 12.60
N ARG A 55 8.31 17.45 13.30
CA ARG A 55 7.59 18.65 12.86
C ARG A 55 8.02 19.09 11.46
N ASN A 56 9.32 19.13 11.18
CA ASN A 56 9.82 19.46 9.83
C ASN A 56 9.30 18.47 8.77
N ARG A 57 9.16 17.18 9.12
CA ARG A 57 8.58 16.17 8.22
C ARG A 57 7.09 16.40 8.00
N VAL A 58 6.36 16.74 9.07
CA VAL A 58 4.94 17.10 8.98
C VAL A 58 4.74 18.33 8.10
N ASP A 59 5.51 19.39 8.29
CA ASP A 59 5.42 20.61 7.49
C ASP A 59 5.62 20.34 6.00
N ALA A 60 6.59 19.51 5.65
CA ALA A 60 6.81 19.12 4.26
C ALA A 60 5.65 18.30 3.70
N VAL A 61 5.11 17.35 4.46
CA VAL A 61 3.93 16.56 4.03
C VAL A 61 2.72 17.47 3.82
N LEU A 62 2.50 18.46 4.70
CA LEU A 62 1.45 19.46 4.52
C LEU A 62 1.68 20.29 3.24
N GLY A 63 2.93 20.64 2.93
CA GLY A 63 3.30 21.34 1.69
C GLY A 63 3.08 20.52 0.42
N GLU A 64 3.10 19.18 0.50
CA GLU A 64 2.91 18.27 -0.63
C GLU A 64 1.43 17.94 -0.91
N GLU A 65 0.46 18.49 -0.17
CA GLU A 65 -0.98 18.18 -0.35
C GLU A 65 -1.43 18.19 -1.82
N PRO A 66 -1.11 19.21 -2.65
CA PRO A 66 -1.52 19.22 -4.05
C PRO A 66 -0.94 18.06 -4.87
N ALA A 67 0.29 17.62 -4.55
CA ALA A 67 0.92 16.48 -5.22
C ALA A 67 0.29 15.16 -4.76
N LEU A 68 0.04 15.00 -3.45
CA LEU A 68 -0.64 13.83 -2.90
C LEU A 68 -2.05 13.66 -3.50
N ARG A 69 -2.82 14.74 -3.65
CA ARG A 69 -4.13 14.71 -4.34
C ARG A 69 -4.02 14.26 -5.80
N ARG A 70 -2.96 14.67 -6.52
CA ARG A 70 -2.73 14.22 -7.90
C ARG A 70 -2.40 12.73 -7.98
N LEU A 71 -1.66 12.19 -7.01
CA LEU A 71 -1.38 10.75 -6.97
C LEU A 71 -2.67 9.93 -6.83
N LEU A 72 -3.62 10.38 -6.00
CA LEU A 72 -4.91 9.70 -5.83
C LEU A 72 -5.75 9.64 -7.12
N ALA A 73 -5.52 10.55 -8.07
CA ALA A 73 -6.20 10.51 -9.36
C ALA A 73 -5.83 9.24 -10.18
N GLY A 74 -4.68 8.61 -9.89
CA GLY A 74 -4.26 7.36 -10.54
C GLY A 74 -5.19 6.17 -10.30
N MET A 75 -6.10 6.22 -9.31
CA MET A 75 -7.14 5.19 -9.15
C MET A 75 -8.06 5.09 -10.39
N ALA A 76 -8.19 6.18 -11.17
CA ALA A 76 -8.96 6.19 -12.41
C ALA A 76 -8.36 5.29 -13.50
N ASP A 77 -7.06 5.00 -13.43
CA ASP A 77 -6.36 4.13 -14.38
C ASP A 77 -6.82 2.66 -14.28
N GLU A 78 -7.57 2.31 -13.24
CA GLU A 78 -8.17 0.98 -13.07
C GLU A 78 -9.63 0.88 -13.58
N ALA A 79 -10.13 1.91 -14.26
CA ALA A 79 -11.51 1.90 -14.77
C ALA A 79 -11.79 0.70 -15.67
N GLY A 80 -12.86 -0.05 -15.35
CA GLY A 80 -13.26 -1.25 -16.08
C GLY A 80 -12.45 -2.51 -15.77
N LEU A 81 -11.42 -2.43 -14.91
CA LEU A 81 -10.70 -3.61 -14.47
C LEU A 81 -11.49 -4.41 -13.42
N PRO A 82 -11.37 -5.74 -13.39
CA PRO A 82 -12.05 -6.56 -12.41
C PRO A 82 -11.56 -6.32 -10.98
N ARG A 83 -12.49 -6.33 -10.03
CA ARG A 83 -12.26 -6.44 -8.60
C ARG A 83 -12.33 -7.91 -8.20
N ILE A 84 -11.41 -8.31 -7.33
CA ILE A 84 -11.28 -9.69 -6.88
C ILE A 84 -11.27 -9.75 -5.35
N ARG A 85 -11.41 -10.95 -4.79
CA ARG A 85 -11.02 -11.15 -3.39
C ARG A 85 -9.52 -10.95 -3.28
N VAL A 86 -9.12 -10.26 -2.24
CA VAL A 86 -7.74 -9.98 -1.89
C VAL A 86 -7.48 -10.52 -0.49
N HIS A 87 -6.22 -10.57 -0.09
CA HIS A 87 -5.88 -10.83 1.30
C HIS A 87 -6.37 -9.66 2.18
N GLY A 88 -6.20 -8.42 1.72
CA GLY A 88 -6.75 -7.23 2.34
C GLY A 88 -5.94 -6.66 3.49
N ASP A 89 -4.92 -7.37 3.96
CA ASP A 89 -3.89 -6.91 4.93
C ASP A 89 -2.54 -7.60 4.65
N TYR A 90 -2.12 -7.58 3.37
CA TYR A 90 -0.94 -8.33 2.94
C TYR A 90 0.36 -7.58 3.23
N HIS A 91 1.25 -8.19 4.00
CA HIS A 91 2.58 -7.67 4.33
C HIS A 91 3.55 -8.82 4.68
N LEU A 92 4.83 -8.53 4.91
CA LEU A 92 5.86 -9.56 5.21
C LEU A 92 5.55 -10.41 6.44
N GLY A 93 4.78 -9.88 7.39
CA GLY A 93 4.37 -10.62 8.59
C GLY A 93 3.37 -11.73 8.29
N GLN A 94 2.69 -11.67 7.14
CA GLN A 94 1.71 -12.65 6.69
C GLN A 94 2.29 -13.65 5.70
N THR A 95 3.61 -13.71 5.59
CA THR A 95 4.31 -14.67 4.73
C THR A 95 5.26 -15.53 5.57
N LEU A 96 5.22 -16.84 5.33
CA LEU A 96 6.08 -17.81 5.97
C LEU A 96 6.93 -18.50 4.91
N ARG A 97 8.24 -18.53 5.11
CA ARG A 97 9.18 -19.26 4.23
C ARG A 97 9.54 -20.60 4.86
N ALA A 98 9.20 -21.68 4.18
CA ALA A 98 9.57 -23.03 4.58
C ALA A 98 11.04 -23.34 4.24
N ALA A 99 11.58 -24.40 4.85
CA ALA A 99 12.97 -24.81 4.66
C ALA A 99 13.28 -25.26 3.22
N ASP A 100 12.28 -25.75 2.50
CA ASP A 100 12.38 -26.09 1.07
C ASP A 100 12.34 -24.86 0.14
N GLY A 101 12.21 -23.67 0.71
CA GLY A 101 12.15 -22.40 -0.02
C GLY A 101 10.76 -22.00 -0.48
N SER A 102 9.73 -22.80 -0.25
CA SER A 102 8.34 -22.45 -0.55
C SER A 102 7.81 -21.36 0.38
N TRP A 103 6.86 -20.58 -0.13
CA TRP A 103 6.19 -19.52 0.63
C TRP A 103 4.74 -19.90 0.89
N THR A 104 4.30 -19.72 2.14
CA THR A 104 2.90 -19.82 2.55
C THR A 104 2.40 -18.45 2.96
N ILE A 105 1.17 -18.12 2.56
CA ILE A 105 0.48 -16.88 2.94
C ILE A 105 -0.58 -17.26 3.97
N ILE A 106 -0.64 -16.54 5.07
CA ILE A 106 -1.54 -16.79 6.19
C ILE A 106 -2.51 -15.61 6.39
N ASP A 107 -3.45 -15.73 7.34
CA ASP A 107 -4.28 -14.64 7.85
C ASP A 107 -5.15 -13.87 6.83
N PHE A 108 -6.03 -14.59 6.12
CA PHE A 108 -6.99 -14.01 5.17
C PHE A 108 -8.21 -13.33 5.83
N GLU A 109 -8.08 -12.87 7.08
CA GLU A 109 -9.17 -12.18 7.77
C GLU A 109 -9.38 -10.74 7.27
N GLY A 110 -8.36 -10.15 6.63
CA GLY A 110 -8.32 -8.74 6.22
C GLY A 110 -8.09 -7.79 7.40
N GLU A 111 -7.98 -6.48 7.13
CA GLU A 111 -7.66 -5.48 8.16
C GLU A 111 -8.61 -5.53 9.38
N PRO A 112 -8.14 -5.88 10.59
CA PRO A 112 -9.01 -6.13 11.75
C PRO A 112 -9.90 -4.95 12.16
N ALA A 113 -9.44 -3.72 11.90
CA ALA A 113 -10.17 -2.49 12.20
C ALA A 113 -11.39 -2.25 11.29
N ARG A 114 -11.50 -2.97 10.16
CA ARG A 114 -12.59 -2.78 9.18
C ARG A 114 -13.79 -3.70 9.46
N PRO A 115 -15.03 -3.23 9.23
CA PRO A 115 -16.22 -4.08 9.32
C PRO A 115 -16.14 -5.32 8.41
N LEU A 116 -16.76 -6.43 8.83
CA LEU A 116 -16.71 -7.71 8.08
C LEU A 116 -17.18 -7.57 6.62
N ALA A 117 -18.21 -6.77 6.37
CA ALA A 117 -18.71 -6.52 5.02
C ALA A 117 -17.64 -5.89 4.12
N GLU A 118 -16.80 -5.02 4.68
CA GLU A 118 -15.70 -4.37 3.96
C GLU A 118 -14.52 -5.33 3.76
N ARG A 119 -14.17 -6.13 4.77
CA ARG A 119 -13.11 -7.16 4.67
C ARG A 119 -13.41 -8.22 3.60
N ARG A 120 -14.69 -8.49 3.35
CA ARG A 120 -15.13 -9.44 2.30
C ARG A 120 -15.31 -8.82 0.93
N ARG A 121 -15.32 -7.48 0.81
CA ARG A 121 -15.57 -6.77 -0.44
C ARG A 121 -14.44 -7.05 -1.43
N LYS A 122 -14.80 -7.29 -2.70
CA LYS A 122 -13.82 -7.40 -3.78
C LYS A 122 -13.21 -6.03 -4.06
N THR A 123 -11.91 -5.98 -4.34
CA THR A 123 -11.21 -4.72 -4.59
C THR A 123 -10.02 -4.95 -5.54
N SER A 124 -9.19 -3.92 -5.73
CA SER A 124 -7.99 -4.01 -6.55
C SER A 124 -6.96 -4.95 -5.89
N PRO A 125 -6.32 -5.86 -6.64
CA PRO A 125 -5.15 -6.57 -6.13
C PRO A 125 -3.98 -5.62 -5.81
N LEU A 126 -3.95 -4.41 -6.40
CA LEU A 126 -2.93 -3.41 -6.10
C LEU A 126 -2.97 -2.93 -4.64
N LYS A 127 -4.09 -3.12 -3.92
CA LYS A 127 -4.16 -2.91 -2.47
C LYS A 127 -3.16 -3.80 -1.72
N ASP A 128 -3.11 -5.09 -2.05
CA ASP A 128 -2.18 -6.04 -1.43
C ASP A 128 -0.74 -5.79 -1.89
N VAL A 129 -0.54 -5.46 -3.16
CA VAL A 129 0.77 -5.09 -3.71
C VAL A 129 1.33 -3.88 -2.96
N ALA A 130 0.53 -2.83 -2.78
CA ALA A 130 0.89 -1.67 -1.98
C ALA A 130 1.24 -2.06 -0.54
N GLY A 131 0.44 -2.89 0.12
CA GLY A 131 0.74 -3.40 1.47
C GLY A 131 2.11 -4.06 1.59
N MET A 132 2.47 -4.94 0.65
CA MET A 132 3.78 -5.58 0.63
C MET A 132 4.92 -4.57 0.37
N LEU A 133 4.74 -3.65 -0.57
CA LEU A 133 5.72 -2.61 -0.88
C LEU A 133 5.99 -1.67 0.30
N ARG A 134 4.92 -1.28 1.02
CA ARG A 134 5.01 -0.55 2.29
C ARG A 134 5.74 -1.37 3.34
N SER A 135 5.50 -2.67 3.41
CA SER A 135 6.18 -3.58 4.35
C SER A 135 7.70 -3.63 4.16
N PHE A 136 8.22 -3.49 2.93
CA PHE A 136 9.66 -3.36 2.71
C PHE A 136 10.20 -2.06 3.29
N GLY A 137 9.50 -0.93 3.09
CA GLY A 137 9.84 0.35 3.71
C GLY A 137 9.84 0.31 5.24
N TYR A 138 8.89 -0.42 5.83
CA TYR A 138 8.87 -0.66 7.29
C TYR A 138 10.02 -1.54 7.77
N ALA A 139 10.34 -2.62 7.05
CA ALA A 139 11.48 -3.48 7.38
C ALA A 139 12.79 -2.67 7.35
N ARG A 140 12.97 -1.82 6.34
CA ARG A 140 14.08 -0.87 6.28
C ARG A 140 14.08 0.06 7.49
N GLY A 141 12.98 0.75 7.75
CA GLY A 141 12.86 1.70 8.85
C GLY A 141 13.07 1.07 10.23
N ALA A 142 12.65 -0.17 10.43
CA ALA A 142 12.91 -0.92 11.66
C ALA A 142 14.40 -1.21 11.84
N LEU A 143 15.08 -1.67 10.78
CA LEU A 143 16.52 -1.93 10.82
C LEU A 143 17.35 -0.65 11.01
N GLU A 144 16.98 0.46 10.35
CA GLU A 144 17.62 1.77 10.56
C GLU A 144 17.56 2.22 12.04
N ARG A 145 16.47 1.90 12.74
CA ARG A 145 16.28 2.21 14.16
C ARG A 145 17.08 1.30 15.09
N GLU A 146 17.14 0.02 14.79
CA GLU A 146 17.92 -0.96 15.59
C GLU A 146 19.43 -0.80 15.38
N ALA A 147 19.83 -0.58 14.14
CA ALA A 147 21.21 -0.57 13.70
C ALA A 147 21.80 0.84 13.64
N ALA A 148 21.64 1.65 14.70
CA ALA A 148 22.16 3.03 14.79
C ALA A 148 23.66 3.19 14.40
N ALA A 149 24.41 2.08 14.26
CA ALA A 149 25.81 2.01 13.85
C ALA A 149 26.08 1.57 12.38
N VAL A 150 25.08 1.14 11.59
CA VAL A 150 25.24 0.69 10.17
C VAL A 150 24.69 1.71 9.16
N ALA A 151 24.03 2.77 9.65
CA ALA A 151 23.52 3.85 8.83
C ALA A 151 24.67 4.69 8.25
N GLY A 152 25.05 4.43 6.99
CA GLY A 152 26.04 5.30 6.34
C GLY A 152 26.41 5.01 4.89
N ASP A 153 26.09 3.83 4.34
CA ASP A 153 26.53 3.45 2.99
C ASP A 153 25.40 3.33 1.95
N GLY A 154 24.14 3.54 2.35
CA GLY A 154 22.98 3.42 1.46
C GLY A 154 22.56 1.97 1.17
N ALA A 155 23.12 0.97 1.86
CA ALA A 155 22.83 -0.44 1.60
C ALA A 155 21.37 -0.80 1.90
N LEU A 156 20.77 -0.20 2.93
CA LEU A 156 19.37 -0.42 3.31
C LEU A 156 18.40 0.19 2.29
N GLU A 157 18.70 1.38 1.77
CA GLU A 157 17.99 2.01 0.66
C GLU A 157 18.09 1.17 -0.62
N ALA A 158 19.30 0.70 -0.93
CA ALA A 158 19.54 -0.16 -2.09
C ALA A 158 18.76 -1.47 -1.97
N TRP A 159 18.76 -2.09 -0.78
CA TRP A 159 17.97 -3.28 -0.49
C TRP A 159 16.48 -3.04 -0.70
N GLU A 160 15.91 -1.96 -0.15
CA GLU A 160 14.47 -1.66 -0.33
C GLU A 160 14.14 -1.51 -1.81
N ARG A 161 14.93 -0.71 -2.54
CA ARG A 161 14.75 -0.49 -3.99
C ARG A 161 14.79 -1.81 -4.77
N ASP A 162 15.79 -2.65 -4.51
CA ASP A 162 16.01 -3.89 -5.25
C ASP A 162 14.93 -4.93 -4.90
N ALA A 163 14.49 -5.00 -3.64
CA ALA A 163 13.38 -5.84 -3.20
C ALA A 163 12.06 -5.42 -3.86
N ARG A 164 11.75 -4.12 -3.90
CA ARG A 164 10.58 -3.57 -4.57
C ARG A 164 10.60 -3.89 -6.07
N ALA A 165 11.75 -3.71 -6.73
CA ALA A 165 11.90 -4.00 -8.16
C ALA A 165 11.74 -5.50 -8.48
N ALA A 166 12.36 -6.38 -7.69
CA ALA A 166 12.22 -7.83 -7.85
C ALA A 166 10.77 -8.30 -7.62
N TYR A 167 10.10 -7.74 -6.60
CA TYR A 167 8.70 -8.04 -6.31
C TYR A 167 7.78 -7.59 -7.45
N LEU A 168 7.89 -6.34 -7.91
CA LEU A 168 7.04 -5.79 -8.95
C LEU A 168 7.24 -6.46 -10.31
N SER A 169 8.48 -6.72 -10.71
CA SER A 169 8.78 -7.41 -11.97
C SER A 169 8.18 -8.82 -11.99
N THR A 170 8.37 -9.59 -10.91
CA THR A 170 7.80 -10.92 -10.77
C THR A 170 6.27 -10.87 -10.70
N TYR A 171 5.71 -9.93 -9.94
CA TYR A 171 4.26 -9.73 -9.86
C TYR A 171 3.64 -9.45 -11.24
N ARG A 172 4.24 -8.56 -12.03
CA ARG A 172 3.77 -8.22 -13.38
C ARG A 172 3.85 -9.38 -14.35
N MET A 173 4.92 -10.17 -14.30
CA MET A 173 5.04 -11.41 -15.08
C MET A 173 3.95 -12.42 -14.71
N GLU A 174 3.73 -12.62 -13.41
CA GLU A 174 2.79 -13.60 -12.89
C GLU A 174 1.33 -13.20 -13.15
N ILE A 175 0.97 -11.94 -12.90
CA ILE A 175 -0.42 -11.46 -13.06
C ILE A 175 -0.87 -11.47 -14.52
N ALA A 176 0.07 -11.38 -15.47
CA ALA A 176 -0.21 -11.49 -16.90
C ALA A 176 -0.72 -12.87 -17.32
N SER A 177 -0.55 -13.91 -16.48
CA SER A 177 -1.11 -15.25 -16.71
C SER A 177 -2.58 -15.40 -16.31
N ALA A 178 -3.19 -14.36 -15.70
CA ALA A 178 -4.61 -14.37 -15.38
C ALA A 178 -5.47 -14.48 -16.66
N ALA A 179 -6.67 -15.06 -16.53
CA ALA A 179 -7.60 -15.24 -17.65
C ALA A 179 -8.05 -13.90 -18.28
N SER A 180 -8.00 -12.82 -17.52
CA SER A 180 -8.22 -11.45 -17.97
C SER A 180 -7.30 -10.49 -17.21
N PRO A 181 -7.04 -9.28 -17.75
CA PRO A 181 -6.23 -8.29 -17.06
C PRO A 181 -6.86 -7.88 -15.72
N LEU A 182 -6.13 -8.04 -14.62
CA LEU A 182 -6.56 -7.67 -13.26
C LEU A 182 -5.96 -6.34 -12.78
N VAL A 183 -4.95 -5.84 -13.50
CA VAL A 183 -4.25 -4.58 -13.27
C VAL A 183 -4.01 -3.90 -14.63
N PRO A 184 -3.71 -2.59 -14.68
CA PRO A 184 -3.43 -1.93 -15.94
C PRO A 184 -2.24 -2.59 -16.65
N ILE A 185 -2.38 -2.81 -17.96
CA ILE A 185 -1.31 -3.37 -18.81
C ILE A 185 -0.27 -2.30 -19.11
N ASP A 186 -0.74 -1.08 -19.42
CA ASP A 186 0.12 0.07 -19.66
C ASP A 186 0.93 0.43 -18.40
N ASP A 187 2.21 0.72 -18.60
CA ASP A 187 3.17 0.94 -17.53
C ASP A 187 2.85 2.21 -16.74
N ALA A 188 2.49 3.30 -17.43
CA ALA A 188 2.18 4.56 -16.78
C ALA A 188 0.90 4.43 -15.94
N ALA A 189 -0.14 3.81 -16.50
CA ALA A 189 -1.39 3.51 -15.81
C ALA A 189 -1.19 2.57 -14.60
N PHE A 190 -0.35 1.54 -14.73
CA PHE A 190 -0.03 0.61 -13.64
C PHE A 190 0.66 1.35 -12.49
N HIS A 191 1.66 2.16 -12.80
CA HIS A 191 2.40 2.93 -11.80
C HIS A 191 1.55 4.03 -11.16
N GLY A 192 0.67 4.68 -11.93
CA GLY A 192 -0.30 5.66 -11.42
C GLY A 192 -1.27 5.05 -10.42
N ALA A 193 -1.91 3.94 -10.78
CA ALA A 193 -2.81 3.20 -9.89
C ALA A 193 -2.09 2.68 -8.65
N LEU A 194 -0.90 2.09 -8.80
CA LEU A 194 -0.14 1.55 -7.68
C LEU A 194 0.28 2.65 -6.69
N ALA A 195 0.74 3.81 -7.19
CA ALA A 195 1.11 4.93 -6.34
C ALA A 195 -0.08 5.45 -5.52
N ALA A 196 -1.30 5.44 -6.10
CA ALA A 196 -2.51 5.81 -5.37
C ALA A 196 -2.82 4.84 -4.23
N TRP A 197 -2.66 3.53 -4.43
CA TRP A 197 -2.85 2.51 -3.39
C TRP A 197 -1.75 2.54 -2.32
N GLU A 198 -0.50 2.78 -2.70
CA GLU A 198 0.59 3.00 -1.72
C GLU A 198 0.34 4.24 -0.87
N LEU A 199 -0.17 5.31 -1.47
CA LEU A 199 -0.57 6.52 -0.75
C LEU A 199 -1.71 6.23 0.24
N ASP A 200 -2.81 5.60 -0.20
CA ASP A 200 -3.93 5.26 0.69
C ASP A 200 -3.47 4.43 1.90
N LYS A 201 -2.60 3.44 1.68
CA LYS A 201 -2.01 2.64 2.77
C LYS A 201 -1.11 3.49 3.67
N ALA A 202 -0.26 4.35 3.12
CA ALA A 202 0.60 5.24 3.90
C ALA A 202 -0.22 6.23 4.75
N LEU A 203 -1.36 6.72 4.27
CA LEU A 203 -2.25 7.60 5.03
C LEU A 203 -2.84 6.87 6.25
N TYR A 204 -3.27 5.63 6.08
CA TYR A 204 -3.69 4.77 7.20
C TYR A 204 -2.57 4.59 8.22
N GLU A 205 -1.36 4.25 7.75
CA GLU A 205 -0.18 4.05 8.58
C GLU A 205 0.18 5.31 9.39
N VAL A 206 0.18 6.49 8.76
CA VAL A 206 0.41 7.75 9.48
C VAL A 206 -0.57 7.92 10.63
N ARG A 207 -1.88 7.77 10.38
CA ARG A 207 -2.89 7.91 11.44
C ARG A 207 -2.69 6.87 12.54
N TYR A 208 -2.33 5.65 12.17
CA TYR A 208 -2.07 4.57 13.12
C TYR A 208 -0.84 4.84 13.99
N GLU A 209 0.30 5.19 13.41
CA GLU A 209 1.53 5.47 14.16
C GLU A 209 1.37 6.71 15.03
N LEU A 210 0.74 7.76 14.50
CA LEU A 210 0.45 8.98 15.25
C LEU A 210 -0.44 8.74 16.49
N ALA A 211 -1.29 7.71 16.46
CA ALA A 211 -2.17 7.35 17.57
C ALA A 211 -1.55 6.34 18.55
N ASN A 212 -0.73 5.41 18.08
CA ASN A 212 -0.30 4.25 18.87
C ASN A 212 1.20 4.20 19.15
N ARG A 213 2.03 4.69 18.22
CA ARG A 213 3.50 4.62 18.30
C ARG A 213 4.14 5.86 17.66
N PRO A 214 4.02 7.07 18.25
CA PRO A 214 4.51 8.30 17.63
C PRO A 214 5.98 8.25 17.20
N ASP A 215 6.83 7.50 17.91
CA ASP A 215 8.24 7.31 17.55
C ASP A 215 8.45 6.59 16.20
N TRP A 216 7.45 5.88 15.68
CA TRP A 216 7.47 5.19 14.38
C TRP A 216 6.95 6.05 13.22
N LEU A 217 6.34 7.20 13.52
CA LEU A 217 5.81 8.15 12.53
C LEU A 217 6.79 8.54 11.40
N PRO A 218 8.12 8.65 11.61
CA PRO A 218 9.05 9.00 10.53
C PRO A 218 9.04 8.02 9.35
N ILE A 219 8.68 6.75 9.58
CA ILE A 219 8.67 5.71 8.54
C ILE A 219 7.59 6.00 7.49
N PRO A 220 6.30 6.14 7.85
CA PRO A 220 5.27 6.46 6.85
C PRO A 220 5.35 7.89 6.31
N LEU A 221 5.83 8.88 7.06
CA LEU A 221 5.99 10.26 6.54
C LEU A 221 6.98 10.35 5.37
N ARG A 222 8.04 9.54 5.38
CA ARG A 222 9.05 9.49 4.29
C ARG A 222 8.43 9.18 2.93
N THR A 223 7.30 8.47 2.90
CA THR A 223 6.61 8.12 1.65
C THR A 223 5.73 9.24 1.14
N LEU A 224 5.21 10.08 2.04
CA LEU A 224 4.41 11.24 1.69
C LEU A 224 5.29 12.43 1.24
N ALA A 225 6.53 12.50 1.73
CA ALA A 225 7.50 13.51 1.35
C ALA A 225 8.89 12.87 1.13
N PRO A 226 9.13 12.20 -0.01
CA PRO A 226 10.36 11.43 -0.25
C PRO A 226 11.62 12.29 -0.48
N ASN A 227 11.47 13.61 -0.62
CA ASN A 227 12.57 14.55 -0.90
C ASN A 227 13.13 15.24 0.37
N LEU A 228 12.75 14.76 1.56
CA LEU A 228 13.29 15.17 2.86
C LEU A 228 14.37 14.22 3.36
#